data_AF-A0A6N9UQM6-F1
#
_entry.id   AF-A0A6N9UQM6-F1
#
_cell.length_a   1.000
_cell.length_b   1.000
_cell.length_c   1.000
_cell.angle_alpha   90.00
_cell.angle_beta   90.00
_cell.angle_gamma   90.00
#
_symmetry.space_group_name_H-M   'P 1'
#
loop_
_entity.id
_entity.type
_entity.pdbx_description
1 polymer ?
#
loop_
_entity_poly.entity_id
_entity_poly.type
_entity_poly.pdbx_seq_one_letter_code
_entity_poly.pdbx_strand_id
1 'polypeptide(L)'
;MSLITTLARLEAVHTGRAQPAATVRHRHLSDRPLVFVPLTTAGEAGAPLGALVGTDRDAPHLLAVPQPRDRDLRFAFLAELADIVLPYVEAYAESVEAAERTETDPETGKRVKVEVDLCADAAQLVVPSRAGVDFVRLLGRSMRFRRTAEQDPETPHPAPPRVPLLGRWLTHYGERARVPGSSLLLAVTDLLGRHWATGQSTLEDQHLGALLAWIAPDGAEGATGAEAARRAELARDGDGQLLC
;
A
#
# COMPACT_ATOMS: atom_id res chain seq x y z
N MET A 1 -21.20 10.76 5.99
CA MET A 1 -21.74 9.42 5.66
C MET A 1 -23.14 9.59 5.09
N SER A 2 -23.54 8.76 4.13
CA SER A 2 -24.91 8.75 3.63
C SER A 2 -25.83 8.01 4.62
N LEU A 3 -27.15 8.27 4.56
CA LEU A 3 -28.14 7.52 5.35
C LEU A 3 -28.10 6.02 5.03
N ILE A 4 -27.86 5.65 3.76
CA ILE A 4 -27.72 4.26 3.32
C ILE A 4 -26.54 3.58 4.02
N THR A 5 -25.39 4.27 4.10
CA THR A 5 -24.21 3.74 4.81
C THR A 5 -24.50 3.53 6.29
N THR A 6 -25.22 4.46 6.94
CA THR A 6 -25.60 4.32 8.35
C THR A 6 -26.53 3.13 8.56
N LEU A 7 -27.55 2.97 7.71
CA LEU A 7 -28.47 1.83 7.78
C LEU A 7 -27.73 0.50 7.63
N ALA A 8 -26.86 0.35 6.64
CA ALA A 8 -26.09 -0.87 6.41
C ALA A 8 -25.19 -1.24 7.62
N ARG A 9 -24.62 -0.24 8.30
CA ARG A 9 -23.83 -0.48 9.53
C ARG A 9 -24.71 -0.91 10.71
N LEU A 10 -25.89 -0.31 10.87
CA LEU A 10 -26.85 -0.73 11.89
C LEU A 10 -27.36 -2.15 11.64
N GLU A 11 -27.64 -2.50 10.38
CA GLU A 11 -27.97 -3.85 9.97
C GLU A 11 -26.81 -4.82 10.24
N ALA A 12 -25.57 -4.40 10.02
CA ALA A 12 -24.40 -5.22 10.32
C ALA A 12 -24.27 -5.52 11.82
N VAL A 13 -24.50 -4.53 12.68
CA VAL A 13 -24.56 -4.73 14.14
C VAL A 13 -25.71 -5.64 14.54
N HIS A 14 -26.90 -5.40 13.99
CA HIS A 14 -28.11 -6.15 14.35
C HIS A 14 -28.04 -7.63 13.94
N THR A 15 -27.55 -7.90 12.73
CA THR A 15 -27.44 -9.25 12.18
C THR A 15 -26.14 -9.96 12.58
N GLY A 16 -25.17 -9.22 13.11
CA GLY A 16 -23.83 -9.72 13.38
C GLY A 16 -23.04 -10.09 12.13
N ARG A 17 -23.39 -9.56 10.94
CA ARG A 17 -22.76 -9.89 9.66
C ARG A 17 -22.49 -8.62 8.84
N ALA A 18 -21.35 -8.56 8.15
CA ALA A 18 -21.09 -7.46 7.24
C ALA A 18 -22.15 -7.40 6.11
N GLN A 19 -22.57 -6.18 5.76
CA GLN A 19 -23.54 -5.94 4.70
C GLN A 19 -22.83 -5.53 3.40
N PRO A 20 -23.17 -6.11 2.24
CA PRO A 20 -22.65 -5.66 0.96
C PRO A 20 -23.05 -4.20 0.70
N ALA A 21 -22.09 -3.35 0.35
CA ALA A 21 -22.29 -1.93 0.04
C ALA A 21 -22.10 -1.59 -1.44
N ALA A 22 -21.60 -2.53 -2.24
CA ALA A 22 -21.41 -2.37 -3.68
C ALA A 22 -21.72 -3.68 -4.42
N THR A 23 -22.26 -3.57 -5.64
CA THR A 23 -22.56 -4.71 -6.52
C THR A 23 -21.48 -4.97 -7.56
N VAL A 24 -20.56 -4.01 -7.75
CA VAL A 24 -19.48 -4.08 -8.72
C VAL A 24 -18.17 -3.54 -8.14
N ARG A 25 -17.06 -3.99 -8.70
CA ARG A 25 -15.73 -3.51 -8.36
C ARG A 25 -15.47 -2.16 -9.04
N HIS A 26 -15.56 -1.06 -8.29
CA HIS A 26 -15.40 0.31 -8.83
C HIS A 26 -13.94 0.75 -9.03
N ARG A 27 -12.97 0.02 -8.46
CA ARG A 27 -11.55 0.31 -8.62
C ARG A 27 -10.89 -0.77 -9.45
N HIS A 28 -10.05 -0.35 -10.38
CA HIS A 28 -9.15 -1.29 -11.06
C HIS A 28 -8.27 -1.98 -10.02
N LEU A 29 -8.15 -3.30 -10.16
CA LEU A 29 -7.18 -4.10 -9.44
C LEU A 29 -6.46 -4.92 -10.51
N SER A 30 -5.16 -4.65 -10.70
CA SER A 30 -4.28 -5.39 -11.58
C SER A 30 -4.25 -6.86 -11.14
N ASP A 31 -4.03 -7.76 -12.09
CA ASP A 31 -3.91 -9.19 -11.82
C ASP A 31 -2.62 -9.54 -11.05
N ARG A 32 -1.64 -8.62 -11.05
CA ARG A 32 -0.36 -8.77 -10.32
C ARG A 32 -0.01 -7.50 -9.55
N PRO A 33 -0.80 -7.11 -8.53
CA PRO A 33 -0.45 -5.97 -7.70
C PRO A 33 0.77 -6.31 -6.84
N LEU A 34 1.67 -5.35 -6.63
CA LEU A 34 2.74 -5.51 -5.66
C LEU A 34 2.17 -5.27 -4.27
N VAL A 35 2.15 -6.31 -3.43
CA VAL A 35 1.75 -6.19 -2.02
C VAL A 35 2.95 -5.71 -1.23
N PHE A 36 2.76 -4.70 -0.38
CA PHE A 36 3.78 -4.17 0.52
C PHE A 36 3.20 -4.01 1.93
N VAL A 37 3.68 -4.84 2.85
CA VAL A 37 3.24 -4.89 4.26
C VAL A 37 4.37 -4.35 5.12
N PRO A 38 4.42 -3.03 5.40
CA PRO A 38 5.48 -2.46 6.21
C PRO A 38 5.29 -2.75 7.69
N LEU A 39 6.40 -3.02 8.37
CA LEU A 39 6.51 -3.11 9.81
C LEU A 39 7.45 -2.00 10.31
N THR A 40 6.96 -1.17 11.22
CA THR A 40 7.68 0.02 11.70
C THR A 40 8.03 -0.10 13.17
N THR A 41 9.17 0.44 13.58
CA THR A 41 9.50 0.55 15.00
C THR A 41 8.56 1.51 15.74
N ALA A 42 8.18 1.15 16.97
CA ALA A 42 7.54 2.10 17.87
C ALA A 42 8.52 3.23 18.24
N GLY A 43 8.05 4.49 18.22
CA GLY A 43 8.80 5.64 18.74
C GLY A 43 9.78 6.33 17.79
N GLU A 44 10.15 5.74 16.65
CA GLU A 44 10.95 6.41 15.61
C GLU A 44 10.17 6.45 14.29
N ALA A 45 9.75 7.66 13.89
CA ALA A 45 8.97 7.86 12.68
C ALA A 45 9.79 7.48 11.44
N GLY A 46 9.36 6.44 10.73
CA GLY A 46 9.94 6.07 9.43
C GLY A 46 11.17 5.18 9.50
N ALA A 47 11.50 4.62 10.67
CA ALA A 47 12.48 3.54 10.77
C ALA A 47 11.79 2.20 10.46
N PRO A 48 12.14 1.54 9.34
CA PRO A 48 11.62 0.21 9.03
C PRO A 48 12.20 -0.80 10.02
N LEU A 49 11.33 -1.67 10.54
CA LEU A 49 11.72 -2.89 11.25
C LEU A 49 11.75 -4.09 10.28
N GLY A 50 10.87 -4.06 9.28
CA GLY A 50 10.82 -5.04 8.21
C GLY A 50 9.69 -4.76 7.24
N ALA A 51 9.55 -5.62 6.24
CA ALA A 51 8.40 -5.64 5.34
C ALA A 51 8.26 -7.02 4.69
N LEU A 52 7.01 -7.42 4.44
CA LEU A 52 6.73 -8.41 3.40
C LEU A 52 6.44 -7.66 2.10
N VAL A 53 7.04 -8.09 1.01
CA VAL A 53 6.83 -7.49 -0.32
C VAL A 53 6.83 -8.54 -1.42
N GLY A 54 5.90 -8.46 -2.36
CA GLY A 54 5.84 -9.41 -3.47
C GLY A 54 4.52 -9.37 -4.23
N THR A 55 4.53 -10.01 -5.40
CA THR A 55 3.33 -10.24 -6.23
C THR A 55 2.80 -11.67 -6.11
N ASP A 56 3.65 -12.61 -5.71
CA ASP A 56 3.28 -14.00 -5.44
C ASP A 56 2.90 -14.16 -3.96
N ARG A 57 1.70 -14.68 -3.73
CA ARG A 57 1.17 -14.95 -2.39
C ARG A 57 1.94 -16.06 -1.67
N ASP A 58 2.46 -17.03 -2.42
CA ASP A 58 3.09 -18.24 -1.90
C ASP A 58 4.62 -18.07 -1.77
N ALA A 59 5.18 -16.98 -2.32
CA ALA A 59 6.60 -16.65 -2.27
C ALA A 59 6.85 -15.13 -2.05
N PRO A 60 6.38 -14.54 -0.94
CA PRO A 60 6.69 -13.14 -0.62
C PRO A 60 8.16 -13.01 -0.16
N HIS A 61 8.77 -11.85 -0.45
CA HIS A 61 10.07 -11.49 0.10
C HIS A 61 9.91 -10.88 1.50
N LEU A 62 10.59 -11.47 2.48
CA LEU A 62 10.70 -10.92 3.83
C LEU A 62 11.99 -10.11 3.96
N LEU A 63 11.84 -8.81 4.14
CA LEU A 63 12.93 -7.88 4.45
C LEU A 63 12.91 -7.55 5.94
N ALA A 64 14.06 -7.54 6.61
CA ALA A 64 14.15 -7.26 8.04
C ALA A 64 15.32 -6.33 8.35
N VAL A 65 15.16 -5.48 9.36
CA VAL A 65 16.22 -4.62 9.91
C VAL A 65 16.45 -5.01 11.37
N PRO A 66 17.40 -5.92 11.66
CA PRO A 66 17.61 -6.44 13.01
C PRO A 66 17.95 -5.35 14.04
N GLN A 67 18.65 -4.30 13.60
CA GLN A 67 18.95 -3.12 14.42
C GLN A 67 18.49 -1.84 13.68
N PRO A 68 17.26 -1.36 13.90
CA PRO A 68 16.69 -0.21 13.19
C PRO A 68 17.45 1.12 13.40
N ARG A 69 18.24 1.22 14.48
CA ARG A 69 19.10 2.38 14.73
C ARG A 69 20.37 2.39 13.88
N ASP A 70 20.77 1.21 13.40
CA ASP A 70 21.90 1.08 12.49
C ASP A 70 21.51 1.66 11.13
N ARG A 71 22.36 2.53 10.60
CA ARG A 71 22.09 3.24 9.35
C ARG A 71 22.39 2.38 8.14
N ASP A 72 23.42 1.56 8.22
CA ASP A 72 23.88 0.74 7.10
C ASP A 72 22.89 -0.38 6.87
N LEU A 73 22.37 -0.99 7.95
CA LEU A 73 21.28 -1.97 7.86
C LEU A 73 19.98 -1.35 7.31
N ARG A 74 19.66 -0.10 7.67
CA ARG A 74 18.53 0.60 7.07
C ARG A 74 18.74 0.84 5.58
N PHE A 75 19.93 1.24 5.15
CA PHE A 75 20.20 1.43 3.72
C PHE A 75 20.22 0.11 2.95
N ALA A 76 20.71 -0.97 3.54
CA ALA A 76 20.64 -2.31 2.96
C ALA A 76 19.17 -2.72 2.73
N PHE A 77 18.31 -2.59 3.73
CA PHE A 77 16.87 -2.82 3.59
C PHE A 77 16.23 -1.98 2.48
N LEU A 78 16.58 -0.69 2.39
CA LEU A 78 16.04 0.19 1.35
C LEU A 78 16.56 -0.16 -0.04
N ALA A 79 17.80 -0.65 -0.16
CA ALA A 79 18.36 -1.15 -1.40
C ALA A 79 17.66 -2.44 -1.85
N GLU A 80 17.48 -3.40 -0.94
CA GLU A 80 16.74 -4.64 -1.22
C GLU A 80 15.28 -4.35 -1.61
N LEU A 81 14.62 -3.41 -0.93
CA LEU A 81 13.28 -2.96 -1.32
C LEU A 81 13.29 -2.33 -2.72
N ALA A 82 14.33 -1.56 -3.07
CA ALA A 82 14.45 -0.96 -4.40
C ALA A 82 14.66 -2.02 -5.48
N ASP A 83 15.42 -3.08 -5.18
CA ASP A 83 15.66 -4.19 -6.11
C ASP A 83 14.41 -5.03 -6.39
N ILE A 84 13.38 -4.93 -5.54
CA ILE A 84 12.08 -5.57 -5.77
C ILE A 84 11.11 -4.61 -6.46
N VAL A 85 10.99 -3.38 -5.96
CA VAL A 85 9.98 -2.42 -6.43
C VAL A 85 10.32 -1.84 -7.80
N LEU A 86 11.61 -1.53 -8.08
CA LEU A 86 11.97 -0.86 -9.33
C LEU A 86 11.77 -1.77 -10.55
N PRO A 87 12.23 -3.05 -10.57
CA PRO A 87 11.95 -3.94 -11.68
C PRO A 87 10.45 -4.17 -11.88
N TYR A 88 9.67 -4.23 -10.79
CA TYR A 88 8.20 -4.32 -10.88
C TYR A 88 7.63 -3.13 -11.64
N VAL A 89 8.05 -1.90 -11.33
CA VAL A 89 7.56 -0.69 -12.02
C VAL A 89 8.05 -0.64 -13.47
N GLU A 90 9.32 -0.97 -13.72
CA GLU A 90 9.93 -0.97 -15.05
C GLU A 90 9.23 -1.93 -16.00
N ALA A 91 8.77 -3.09 -15.53
CA ALA A 91 8.04 -4.05 -16.34
C ALA A 91 6.74 -3.49 -16.94
N TYR A 92 6.10 -2.49 -16.31
CA TYR A 92 4.91 -1.84 -16.88
C TYR A 92 5.24 -0.80 -17.96
N ALA A 93 6.50 -0.39 -18.09
CA ALA A 93 6.94 0.46 -19.20
C ALA A 93 7.16 -0.32 -20.49
N GLU A 94 7.16 -1.66 -20.45
CA GLU A 94 7.34 -2.52 -21.63
C GLU A 94 6.03 -2.70 -22.44
N SER A 95 4.88 -2.53 -21.79
CA SER A 95 3.56 -2.62 -22.42
C SER A 95 2.87 -1.26 -22.37
N VAL A 96 2.84 -0.57 -23.51
CA VAL A 96 2.32 0.79 -23.63
C VAL A 96 1.29 0.92 -24.74
N GLU A 97 0.42 1.91 -24.58
CA GLU A 97 -0.57 2.34 -25.56
C GLU A 97 -0.29 3.79 -25.95
N ALA A 98 -0.38 4.08 -27.25
CA ALA A 98 -0.24 5.44 -27.76
C ALA A 98 -1.45 6.29 -27.33
N ALA A 99 -1.17 7.46 -26.76
CA ALA A 99 -2.19 8.42 -26.37
C ALA A 99 -1.84 9.83 -26.82
N GLU A 100 -2.85 10.64 -27.12
CA GLU A 100 -2.64 12.04 -27.42
C GLU A 100 -2.61 12.87 -26.13
N ARG A 101 -1.53 13.61 -25.92
CA ARG A 101 -1.42 14.62 -24.87
C ARG A 101 -1.28 16.01 -25.49
N THR A 102 -1.97 16.99 -24.91
CA THR A 102 -1.75 18.39 -25.31
C THR A 102 -0.61 18.98 -24.51
N GLU A 103 0.42 19.44 -25.20
CA GLU A 103 1.56 20.14 -24.61
C GLU A 103 1.73 21.52 -25.23
N THR A 104 2.39 22.42 -24.50
CA THR A 104 2.72 23.74 -25.01
C THR A 104 4.07 23.65 -25.68
N ASP A 105 4.11 23.94 -26.98
CA ASP A 105 5.34 24.03 -27.76
C ASP A 105 6.23 25.14 -27.16
N PRO A 106 7.46 24.81 -26.73
CA PRO A 106 8.35 25.77 -26.07
C PRO A 106 8.87 26.87 -27.03
N GLU A 107 8.90 26.64 -28.34
CA GLU A 107 9.34 27.62 -29.33
C GLU A 107 8.20 28.52 -29.78
N THR A 108 7.01 27.95 -30.02
CA THR A 108 5.88 28.69 -30.60
C THR A 108 4.83 29.14 -29.59
N GLY A 109 4.87 28.60 -28.36
CA GLY A 109 3.90 28.86 -27.29
C GLY A 109 2.50 28.30 -27.57
N LYS A 110 2.30 27.59 -28.68
CA LYS A 110 1.00 27.04 -29.09
C LYS A 110 0.76 25.69 -28.44
N ARG A 111 -0.52 25.37 -28.20
CA ARG A 111 -0.94 24.04 -27.77
C ARG A 111 -0.88 23.08 -28.97
N VAL A 112 -0.03 22.08 -28.89
CA VAL A 112 0.10 21.03 -29.91
C VAL A 112 -0.27 19.68 -29.30
N LYS A 113 -0.79 18.79 -30.13
CA LYS A 113 -1.02 17.40 -29.75
C LYS A 113 0.27 16.63 -30.01
N VAL A 114 0.77 15.97 -28.98
CA VAL A 114 1.91 15.06 -29.04
C VAL A 114 1.42 13.66 -28.70
N GLU A 115 1.91 12.68 -29.44
CA GLU A 115 1.72 11.28 -29.11
C GLU A 115 2.66 10.94 -27.94
N VAL A 116 2.12 10.31 -26.91
CA VAL A 116 2.85 9.85 -25.73
C VAL A 116 2.50 8.41 -25.45
N ASP A 117 3.48 7.66 -24.98
CA ASP A 117 3.28 6.29 -24.51
C ASP A 117 2.70 6.31 -23.08
N LEU A 118 1.57 5.66 -22.88
CA LEU A 118 0.98 5.39 -21.57
C LEU A 118 1.10 3.90 -21.26
N CYS A 119 1.51 3.54 -20.04
CA CYS A 119 1.47 2.14 -19.62
C CYS A 119 0.06 1.56 -19.79
N ALA A 120 -0.04 0.39 -20.42
CA ALA A 120 -1.30 -0.29 -20.69
C ALA A 120 -2.02 -0.78 -19.42
N ASP A 121 -1.26 -0.99 -18.34
CA ASP A 121 -1.78 -1.30 -17.01
C ASP A 121 -1.07 -0.46 -15.93
N ALA A 122 -1.67 -0.37 -14.76
CA ALA A 122 -1.12 0.32 -13.61
C ALA A 122 -0.21 -0.62 -12.80
N ALA A 123 1.04 -0.22 -12.59
CA ALA A 123 1.92 -0.82 -11.59
C ALA A 123 1.36 -0.55 -10.17
N GLN A 124 0.38 -1.33 -9.72
CA GLN A 124 -0.32 -1.06 -8.47
C GLN A 124 0.47 -1.52 -7.25
N LEU A 125 0.59 -0.63 -6.27
CA LEU A 125 1.09 -0.93 -4.94
C LEU A 125 -0.09 -1.06 -3.96
N VAL A 126 -0.19 -2.21 -3.31
CA VAL A 126 -1.24 -2.50 -2.33
C VAL A 126 -0.63 -2.58 -0.94
N VAL A 127 -1.23 -1.89 0.02
CA VAL A 127 -0.80 -1.87 1.42
C VAL A 127 -1.97 -2.28 2.32
N PRO A 128 -1.73 -2.85 3.52
CA PRO A 128 -2.81 -3.36 4.36
C PRO A 128 -3.86 -2.31 4.71
N SER A 129 -3.41 -1.13 5.15
CA SER A 129 -4.28 -0.06 5.64
C SER A 129 -3.69 1.32 5.31
N ARG A 130 -4.42 2.39 5.66
CA ARG A 130 -3.96 3.79 5.44
C ARG A 130 -2.61 4.08 6.10
N ALA A 131 -2.28 3.41 7.20
CA ALA A 131 -0.97 3.53 7.83
C ALA A 131 0.17 3.13 6.87
N GLY A 132 -0.05 2.10 6.04
CA GLY A 132 0.88 1.71 4.98
C GLY A 132 1.02 2.78 3.89
N VAL A 133 -0.06 3.48 3.54
CA VAL A 133 -0.01 4.61 2.59
C VAL A 133 0.84 5.74 3.16
N ASP A 134 0.64 6.09 4.42
CA ASP A 134 1.42 7.13 5.09
C ASP A 134 2.90 6.73 5.24
N PHE A 135 3.17 5.45 5.47
CA PHE A 135 4.52 4.92 5.50
C PHE A 135 5.22 5.01 4.14
N VAL A 136 4.56 4.62 3.04
CA VAL A 136 5.08 4.79 1.68
C VAL A 136 5.41 6.25 1.40
N ARG A 137 4.53 7.18 1.79
CA ARG A 137 4.76 8.63 1.66
C ARG A 137 5.97 9.08 2.48
N LEU A 138 6.14 8.55 3.68
CA LEU A 138 7.26 8.87 4.56
C LEU A 138 8.59 8.40 3.97
N LEU A 139 8.66 7.16 3.48
CA LEU A 139 9.82 6.63 2.77
C LEU A 139 10.15 7.47 1.53
N GLY A 140 9.15 7.79 0.71
CA GLY A 140 9.35 8.66 -0.46
C GLY A 140 10.01 9.99 -0.10
N ARG A 141 9.57 10.63 0.99
CA ARG A 141 10.16 11.88 1.49
C ARG A 141 11.59 11.71 2.01
N SER A 142 11.89 10.63 2.72
CA SER A 142 13.20 10.45 3.36
C SER A 142 14.32 10.07 2.39
N MET A 143 13.97 9.56 1.21
CA MET A 143 14.92 8.98 0.24
C MET A 143 15.13 9.81 -1.03
N ARG A 144 14.10 10.48 -1.57
CA ARG A 144 14.11 11.03 -2.94
C ARG A 144 15.24 12.02 -3.29
N PHE A 145 15.83 12.66 -2.27
CA PHE A 145 16.89 13.66 -2.42
C PHE A 145 18.20 13.25 -1.75
N ARG A 146 18.36 11.98 -1.39
CA ARG A 146 19.62 11.47 -0.86
C ARG A 146 20.68 11.50 -1.97
N ARG A 147 21.90 11.92 -1.62
CA ARG A 147 23.05 11.93 -2.53
C ARG A 147 23.68 10.54 -2.57
N THR A 148 24.12 10.15 -3.76
CA THR A 148 24.89 8.93 -3.99
C THR A 148 26.39 9.25 -4.00
N ALA A 149 27.24 8.23 -3.89
CA ALA A 149 28.68 8.41 -3.94
C ALA A 149 29.15 8.97 -5.30
N GLU A 150 28.43 8.62 -6.38
CA GLU A 150 28.69 9.12 -7.72
C GLU A 150 28.41 10.62 -7.87
N GLN A 151 27.43 11.13 -7.12
CA GLN A 151 27.02 12.54 -7.18
C GLN A 151 27.87 13.43 -6.27
N ASP A 152 28.28 12.90 -5.12
CA ASP A 152 29.03 13.62 -4.11
C ASP A 152 29.91 12.64 -3.31
N PRO A 153 31.15 12.38 -3.78
CA PRO A 153 32.07 11.45 -3.12
C PRO A 153 32.43 11.82 -1.68
N GLU A 154 32.34 13.11 -1.33
CA GLU A 154 32.68 13.63 0.00
C GLU A 154 31.50 13.57 0.98
N THR A 155 30.31 13.16 0.53
CA THR A 155 29.17 12.98 1.44
C THR A 155 29.50 11.88 2.46
N PRO A 156 29.39 12.14 3.78
CA PRO A 156 29.82 11.18 4.81
C PRO A 156 29.11 9.83 4.80
N HIS A 157 27.91 9.74 4.19
CA HIS A 157 27.09 8.53 4.11
C HIS A 157 26.25 8.53 2.83
N PRO A 158 26.86 8.20 1.68
CA PRO A 158 26.14 8.20 0.41
C PRO A 158 25.09 7.10 0.39
N ALA A 159 23.91 7.39 -0.14
CA ALA A 159 22.89 6.37 -0.35
C ALA A 159 23.25 5.47 -1.55
N PRO A 160 22.87 4.19 -1.53
CA PRO A 160 22.97 3.34 -2.72
C PRO A 160 22.21 3.95 -3.91
N PRO A 161 22.71 3.84 -5.16
CA PRO A 161 22.15 4.55 -6.33
C PRO A 161 20.65 4.35 -6.58
N ARG A 162 20.12 3.16 -6.26
CA ARG A 162 18.70 2.80 -6.45
C ARG A 162 17.77 3.43 -5.41
N VAL A 163 18.28 3.79 -4.22
CA VAL A 163 17.47 4.29 -3.11
C VAL A 163 16.82 5.65 -3.41
N PRO A 164 17.54 6.66 -3.97
CA PRO A 164 16.90 7.91 -4.38
C PRO A 164 15.85 7.72 -5.48
N LEU A 165 16.07 6.80 -6.43
CA LEU A 165 15.10 6.50 -7.49
C LEU A 165 13.83 5.88 -6.91
N LEU A 166 13.96 4.89 -6.01
CA LEU A 166 12.84 4.35 -5.25
C LEU A 166 12.09 5.49 -4.51
N GLY A 167 12.83 6.40 -3.86
CA GLY A 167 12.24 7.55 -3.17
C GLY A 167 11.38 8.44 -4.06
N ARG A 168 11.78 8.66 -5.31
CA ARG A 168 10.98 9.41 -6.30
C ARG A 168 9.71 8.65 -6.68
N TRP A 169 9.80 7.35 -6.94
CA TRP A 169 8.63 6.52 -7.22
C TRP A 169 7.65 6.47 -6.05
N LEU A 170 8.11 6.19 -4.83
CA LEU A 170 7.23 6.19 -3.65
C LEU A 170 6.63 7.57 -3.36
N THR A 171 7.36 8.65 -3.67
CA THR A 171 6.77 10.00 -3.67
C THR A 171 5.63 10.10 -4.68
N HIS A 172 5.83 9.65 -5.93
CA HIS A 172 4.78 9.63 -6.95
C HIS A 172 3.54 8.85 -6.49
N TYR A 173 3.70 7.60 -6.02
CA TYR A 173 2.62 6.80 -5.46
C TYR A 173 1.88 7.54 -4.33
N GLY A 174 2.64 8.15 -3.41
CA GLY A 174 2.10 8.89 -2.29
C GLY A 174 1.33 10.17 -2.65
N GLU A 175 1.71 10.84 -3.74
CA GLU A 175 0.95 11.96 -4.31
C GLU A 175 -0.31 11.45 -5.01
N ARG A 176 -0.19 10.38 -5.81
CA ARG A 176 -1.30 9.76 -6.53
C ARG A 176 -2.36 9.17 -5.62
N ALA A 177 -2.01 8.68 -4.43
CA ALA A 177 -2.98 8.20 -3.44
C ALA A 177 -3.99 9.28 -2.99
N ARG A 178 -3.64 10.57 -3.14
CA ARG A 178 -4.52 11.69 -2.78
C ARG A 178 -5.41 12.18 -3.92
N VAL A 179 -5.18 11.70 -5.13
CA VAL A 179 -5.95 12.08 -6.31
C VAL A 179 -7.21 11.20 -6.38
N PRO A 180 -8.43 11.77 -6.37
CA PRO A 180 -9.66 10.98 -6.54
C PRO A 180 -9.60 10.12 -7.81
N GLY A 181 -10.05 8.87 -7.72
CA GLY A 181 -10.05 7.92 -8.84
C GLY A 181 -8.70 7.24 -9.13
N SER A 182 -7.58 7.77 -8.63
CA SER A 182 -6.26 7.13 -8.77
C SER A 182 -6.22 5.79 -8.06
N SER A 183 -5.74 4.76 -8.77
CA SER A 183 -5.65 3.39 -8.25
C SER A 183 -4.20 2.87 -8.22
N LEU A 184 -3.21 3.77 -8.14
CA LEU A 184 -1.79 3.39 -8.11
C LEU A 184 -1.32 2.88 -6.74
N LEU A 185 -1.77 3.51 -5.64
CA LEU A 185 -1.47 3.08 -4.27
C LEU A 185 -2.77 2.90 -3.51
N LEU A 186 -3.05 1.68 -3.09
CA LEU A 186 -4.35 1.27 -2.54
C LEU A 186 -4.18 0.66 -1.14
N ALA A 187 -4.92 1.18 -0.17
CA ALA A 187 -5.10 0.52 1.12
C ALA A 187 -6.21 -0.54 0.99
N VAL A 188 -5.92 -1.79 1.39
CA VAL A 188 -6.91 -2.88 1.33
C VAL A 188 -8.12 -2.56 2.20
N THR A 189 -7.92 -2.01 3.40
CA THR A 189 -9.03 -1.60 4.27
C THR A 189 -9.97 -0.57 3.61
N ASP A 190 -9.44 0.35 2.82
CA ASP A 190 -10.25 1.33 2.08
C ASP A 190 -10.98 0.72 0.88
N LEU A 191 -10.40 -0.28 0.22
CA LEU A 191 -11.07 -1.02 -0.84
C LEU A 191 -12.21 -1.86 -0.26
N LEU A 192 -11.96 -2.60 0.81
CA LEU A 192 -12.95 -3.46 1.47
C LEU A 192 -14.08 -2.64 2.09
N GLY A 193 -13.77 -1.53 2.79
CA GLY A 193 -14.77 -0.64 3.39
C GLY A 193 -15.67 0.09 2.38
N ARG A 194 -15.34 0.05 1.08
CA ARG A 194 -16.25 0.49 0.00
C ARG A 194 -17.24 -0.59 -0.43
N HIS A 195 -16.89 -1.86 -0.24
CA HIS A 195 -17.70 -3.01 -0.66
C HIS A 195 -18.48 -3.63 0.48
N TRP A 196 -18.09 -3.38 1.72
CA TRP A 196 -18.68 -3.97 2.92
C TRP A 196 -18.89 -2.91 4.00
N ALA A 197 -20.07 -2.93 4.61
CA ALA A 197 -20.36 -2.22 5.83
C ALA A 197 -20.26 -3.18 7.02
N THR A 198 -19.40 -2.88 7.99
CA THR A 198 -19.26 -3.64 9.23
C THR A 198 -19.97 -2.93 10.38
N GLY A 199 -20.12 -3.62 11.51
CA GLY A 199 -20.55 -2.99 12.76
C GLY A 199 -19.43 -2.22 13.48
N GLN A 200 -18.20 -2.29 12.98
CA GLN A 200 -17.06 -1.61 13.57
C GLN A 200 -17.07 -0.11 13.28
N SER A 201 -16.31 0.66 14.04
CA SER A 201 -15.93 2.03 13.70
C SER A 201 -14.96 2.06 12.51
N THR A 202 -14.84 3.22 11.86
CA THR A 202 -13.87 3.39 10.76
C THR A 202 -12.42 3.26 11.23
N LEU A 203 -12.15 3.44 12.54
CA LEU A 203 -10.82 3.24 13.11
C LEU A 203 -10.53 1.75 13.26
N GLU A 204 -11.48 0.97 13.77
CA GLU A 204 -11.36 -0.48 13.92
C GLU A 204 -11.25 -1.19 12.56
N ASP A 205 -11.94 -0.70 11.52
CA ASP A 205 -11.79 -1.19 10.15
C ASP A 205 -10.36 -1.07 9.60
N GLN A 206 -9.49 -0.26 10.23
CA GLN A 206 -8.08 -0.18 9.83
C GLN A 206 -7.25 -1.39 10.26
N HIS A 207 -7.77 -2.22 11.17
CA HIS A 207 -7.19 -3.51 11.49
C HIS A 207 -7.65 -4.55 10.45
N LEU A 208 -6.80 -4.81 9.45
CA LEU A 208 -7.18 -5.66 8.30
C LEU A 208 -7.69 -7.05 8.70
N GLY A 209 -7.06 -7.72 9.68
CA GLY A 209 -7.52 -9.03 10.16
C GLY A 209 -8.95 -9.01 10.72
N ALA A 210 -9.25 -8.06 11.62
CA ALA A 210 -10.60 -7.83 12.15
C ALA A 210 -11.62 -7.49 11.06
N LEU A 211 -11.26 -6.65 10.09
CA LEU A 211 -12.13 -6.32 8.96
C LEU A 211 -12.43 -7.56 8.10
N LEU A 212 -11.43 -8.38 7.78
CA LEU A 212 -11.61 -9.62 7.05
C LEU A 212 -12.51 -10.59 7.83
N ALA A 213 -12.31 -10.72 9.14
CA ALA A 213 -13.12 -11.56 10.01
C ALA A 213 -14.59 -11.10 10.12
N TRP A 214 -14.88 -9.80 9.93
CA TRP A 214 -16.25 -9.31 9.79
C TRP A 214 -16.89 -9.69 8.46
N ILE A 215 -16.11 -9.68 7.38
CA ILE A 215 -16.58 -9.92 6.01
C ILE A 215 -16.78 -11.42 5.75
N ALA A 216 -15.79 -12.21 6.15
CA ALA A 216 -15.75 -13.65 6.00
C ALA A 216 -15.29 -14.25 7.33
N PRO A 217 -16.20 -14.44 8.31
CA PRO A 217 -15.83 -14.98 9.60
C PRO A 217 -15.39 -16.44 9.49
N ASP A 218 -14.09 -16.67 9.67
CA ASP A 218 -13.51 -18.00 9.80
C ASP A 218 -13.70 -18.46 11.27
N GLY A 219 -14.72 -19.30 11.52
CA GLY A 219 -15.04 -19.70 12.88
C GLY A 219 -16.21 -20.69 13.00
N ALA A 220 -16.50 -21.06 14.26
CA ALA A 220 -17.62 -21.93 14.61
C ALA A 220 -18.93 -21.38 14.03
N GLU A 221 -19.76 -22.27 13.48
CA GLU A 221 -21.08 -21.92 12.96
C GLU A 221 -21.85 -21.05 13.96
N GLY A 222 -22.28 -19.87 13.51
CA GLY A 222 -23.05 -18.93 14.32
C GLY A 222 -22.26 -17.83 15.04
N ALA A 223 -20.92 -17.80 14.94
CA ALA A 223 -20.15 -16.66 15.45
C ALA A 223 -20.52 -15.35 14.72
N THR A 224 -20.69 -14.28 15.48
CA THR A 224 -20.91 -12.94 14.94
C THR A 224 -19.59 -12.34 14.42
N GLY A 225 -19.68 -11.38 13.50
CA GLY A 225 -18.52 -10.63 13.01
C GLY A 225 -17.73 -9.96 14.14
N ALA A 226 -18.42 -9.47 15.18
CA ALA A 226 -17.77 -8.88 16.35
C ALA A 226 -16.91 -9.89 17.13
N GLU A 227 -17.40 -11.12 17.31
CA GLU A 227 -16.65 -12.19 17.98
C GLU A 227 -15.47 -12.67 17.13
N ALA A 228 -15.68 -12.77 15.81
CA ALA A 228 -14.63 -13.14 14.86
C ALA A 228 -13.51 -12.08 14.83
N ALA A 229 -13.86 -10.80 14.77
CA ALA A 229 -12.91 -9.69 14.82
C ALA A 229 -12.11 -9.67 16.12
N ARG A 230 -12.79 -9.79 17.27
CA ARG A 230 -12.12 -9.86 18.57
C ARG A 230 -11.15 -11.04 18.66
N ARG A 231 -11.51 -12.19 18.07
CA ARG A 231 -10.60 -13.34 17.97
C ARG A 231 -9.38 -13.03 17.12
N ALA A 232 -9.57 -12.44 15.94
CA ALA A 232 -8.46 -12.06 15.05
C ALA A 232 -7.49 -11.07 15.71
N GLU A 233 -7.97 -10.21 16.61
CA GLU A 233 -7.13 -9.26 17.34
C GLU A 233 -6.37 -9.91 18.51
N LEU A 234 -7.05 -10.79 19.28
CA LEU A 234 -6.62 -11.19 20.62
C LEU A 234 -6.23 -12.65 20.76
N ALA A 235 -6.67 -13.54 19.88
CA ALA A 235 -6.40 -14.96 20.02
C ALA A 235 -4.92 -15.23 19.78
N ARG A 236 -4.32 -15.99 20.69
CA ARG A 236 -2.91 -16.40 20.63
C ARG A 236 -2.79 -17.90 20.89
N ASP A 237 -1.78 -18.53 20.31
CA ASP A 237 -1.38 -19.88 20.67
C ASP A 237 -0.57 -19.91 21.99
N GLY A 238 -0.08 -21.09 22.37
CA GLY A 238 0.74 -21.28 23.57
C GLY A 238 2.09 -20.54 23.54
N ASP A 239 2.57 -20.17 22.36
CA ASP A 239 3.83 -19.44 22.14
C ASP A 239 3.59 -17.92 22.01
N GLY A 240 2.34 -17.47 22.15
CA GLY A 240 1.96 -16.07 22.07
C GLY A 240 1.88 -15.53 20.64
N GLN A 241 1.83 -16.38 19.62
CA GLN A 241 1.62 -15.98 18.23
C GLN A 241 0.14 -15.80 17.92
N LEU A 242 -0.19 -14.87 17.02
CA LEU A 242 -1.55 -14.67 16.52
C LEU A 242 -2.09 -15.95 15.90
N LEU A 243 -3.34 -16.32 16.25
CA LEU A 243 -4.06 -17.35 15.50
C LEU A 243 -4.55 -16.72 14.19
N CYS A 244 -3.88 -17.08 13.10
CA CYS A 244 -4.18 -16.64 11.73
C CYS A 244 -5.22 -17.56 11.08
#